data_AF-V5H657-F1
#
_entry.id   AF-V5H657-F1
#
_cell.length_a   1.000
_cell.length_b   1.000
_cell.length_c   1.000
_cell.angle_alpha   90.00
_cell.angle_beta   90.00
_cell.angle_gamma   90.00
#
_symmetry.space_group_name_H-M   'P 1'
#
loop_
_entity.id
_entity.type
_entity.pdbx_description
1 polymer ?
#
loop_
_entity_poly.entity_id
_entity_poly.type
_entity_poly.pdbx_seq_one_letter_code
_entity_poly.pdbx_strand_id
1 'polypeptide(L)'
;PPAHFITHQQFNLLYQIWIHTETITTLGPLEYIFNTPQHHRVHHGSNIYCLDKNYGGVLIIWDRLFGTFAAEKKNEMIVYGLVFNQPSFNLLHLQVNKNEK
;
A
#
# COMPACT_ATOMS: atom_id res chain seq x y z
N PRO A 1 22.97 13.97 -10.78
CA PRO A 1 23.64 13.09 -11.77
C PRO A 1 22.88 11.77 -11.94
N PRO A 2 22.91 11.12 -13.12
CA PRO A 2 22.14 9.89 -13.39
C PRO A 2 22.38 8.76 -12.38
N ALA A 3 23.62 8.60 -11.91
CA ALA A 3 23.97 7.58 -10.91
C ALA A 3 23.16 7.72 -9.60
N HIS A 4 23.07 8.93 -9.04
CA HIS A 4 22.32 9.17 -7.80
C HIS A 4 20.83 8.85 -7.94
N PHE A 5 20.23 9.20 -9.09
CA PHE A 5 18.83 8.90 -9.37
C PHE A 5 18.59 7.39 -9.42
N ILE A 6 19.43 6.66 -10.16
CA ILE A 6 19.33 5.20 -10.28
C ILE A 6 19.51 4.57 -8.90
N THR A 7 20.52 4.99 -8.14
CA THR A 7 20.76 4.50 -6.78
C THR A 7 19.54 4.71 -5.88
N HIS A 8 18.97 5.92 -5.85
CA HIS A 8 17.76 6.19 -5.08
C HIS A 8 16.57 5.34 -5.53
N GLN A 9 16.37 5.18 -6.84
CA GLN A 9 15.32 4.34 -7.39
C GLN A 9 15.45 2.89 -6.94
N GLN A 10 16.67 2.33 -6.95
CA GLN A 10 16.90 0.95 -6.50
C GLN A 10 16.63 0.78 -5.01
N PHE A 11 17.09 1.73 -4.17
CA PHE A 11 16.79 1.68 -2.72
C PHE A 11 15.29 1.81 -2.45
N ASN A 12 14.61 2.70 -3.16
CA ASN A 12 13.17 2.85 -3.05
C ASN A 12 12.46 1.55 -3.45
N LEU A 13 12.84 0.94 -4.58
CA LEU A 13 12.27 -0.32 -5.04
C LEU A 13 12.46 -1.44 -4.01
N LEU A 14 13.68 -1.61 -3.49
CA LEU A 14 13.96 -2.59 -2.44
C LEU A 14 13.06 -2.37 -1.22
N TYR A 15 12.88 -1.11 -0.80
CA TYR A 15 11.98 -0.77 0.29
C TYR A 15 10.52 -1.10 -0.03
N GLN A 16 10.05 -0.74 -1.22
CA GLN A 16 8.66 -1.00 -1.64
C GLN A 16 8.37 -2.49 -1.75
N ILE A 17 9.33 -3.34 -2.14
CA ILE A 17 9.09 -4.77 -2.31
C ILE A 17 8.86 -5.46 -0.96
N TRP A 18 9.75 -5.30 0.02
CA TRP A 18 9.72 -6.13 1.23
C TRP A 18 8.50 -5.90 2.11
N ILE A 19 7.85 -4.72 2.03
CA ILE A 19 6.63 -4.41 2.77
C ILE A 19 5.39 -5.18 2.27
N HIS A 20 5.47 -5.88 1.12
CA HIS A 20 4.39 -6.73 0.61
C HIS A 20 4.42 -8.13 1.25
N THR A 21 4.20 -8.21 2.56
CA THR A 21 4.10 -9.49 3.27
C THR A 21 3.08 -9.44 4.41
N GLU A 22 2.44 -10.58 4.67
CA GLU A 22 1.57 -10.78 5.82
C GLU A 22 2.32 -11.37 7.03
N THR A 23 3.53 -11.89 6.81
CA THR A 23 4.27 -12.65 7.85
C THR A 23 4.76 -11.77 8.99
N ILE A 24 4.99 -10.48 8.74
CA ILE A 24 5.40 -9.49 9.73
C ILE A 24 4.15 -8.75 10.19
N THR A 25 3.77 -8.98 11.45
CA THR A 25 2.55 -8.42 12.03
C THR A 25 2.78 -7.08 12.72
N THR A 26 3.99 -6.81 13.23
CA THR A 26 4.37 -5.50 13.78
C THR A 26 5.89 -5.31 13.78
N LEU A 27 6.34 -4.06 13.65
CA LEU A 27 7.73 -3.63 13.90
C LEU A 27 7.87 -2.79 15.19
N GLY A 28 6.82 -2.73 16.00
CA GLY A 28 6.81 -1.95 17.24
C GLY A 28 7.01 -0.45 17.00
N PRO A 29 7.86 0.24 17.77
CA PRO A 29 8.01 1.70 17.68
C PRO A 29 8.42 2.25 16.31
N LEU A 30 9.00 1.43 15.43
CA LEU A 30 9.34 1.86 14.07
C LEU A 30 8.09 2.24 13.25
N GLU A 31 6.92 1.73 13.62
CA GLU A 31 5.62 2.02 12.98
C GLU A 31 5.14 3.46 13.17
N TYR A 32 5.76 4.24 14.04
CA TYR A 32 5.44 5.66 14.15
C TYR A 32 6.05 6.48 13.01
N ILE A 33 7.14 6.00 12.38
CA ILE A 33 7.93 6.76 11.42
C ILE A 33 7.92 6.10 10.04
N PHE A 34 8.10 4.78 9.98
CA PHE A 34 8.24 4.02 8.74
C PHE A 34 6.95 3.37 8.29
N ASN A 35 6.77 3.26 6.96
CA ASN A 35 5.78 2.36 6.40
C ASN A 35 6.23 0.91 6.68
N THR A 36 5.31 0.06 7.11
CA THR A 36 5.62 -1.31 7.51
C THR A 36 4.70 -2.27 6.76
N PRO A 37 4.99 -3.58 6.76
CA PRO A 37 4.10 -4.54 6.14
C PRO A 37 2.65 -4.44 6.64
N GLN A 38 2.46 -4.13 7.93
CA GLN A 38 1.14 -3.90 8.52
C GLN A 38 0.41 -2.69 7.89
N HIS A 39 1.08 -1.54 7.82
CA HIS A 39 0.48 -0.34 7.22
C HIS A 39 0.19 -0.54 5.72
N HIS A 40 1.08 -1.26 5.03
CA HIS A 40 0.98 -1.50 3.61
C HIS A 40 -0.15 -2.47 3.25
N ARG A 41 -0.48 -3.43 4.12
CA ARG A 41 -1.70 -4.25 3.95
C ARG A 41 -2.96 -3.40 3.97
N VAL A 42 -3.04 -2.41 4.88
CA VAL A 42 -4.16 -1.46 4.92
C VAL A 42 -4.21 -0.65 3.62
N HIS A 43 -3.08 -0.17 3.10
CA HIS A 43 -3.03 0.54 1.82
C HIS A 43 -3.62 -0.27 0.66
N HIS A 44 -3.32 -1.58 0.60
CA HIS A 44 -3.85 -2.50 -0.43
C HIS A 44 -5.23 -3.09 -0.11
N GLY A 45 -5.80 -2.75 1.05
CA GLY A 45 -7.08 -3.26 1.49
C GLY A 45 -8.25 -2.58 0.78
N SER A 46 -9.23 -3.37 0.38
CA SER A 46 -10.50 -2.92 -0.20
C SER A 46 -11.63 -2.84 0.84
N ASN A 47 -11.36 -3.20 2.11
CA ASN A 47 -12.28 -2.94 3.22
C ASN A 47 -12.56 -1.43 3.31
N ILE A 48 -13.77 -1.05 3.71
CA ILE A 48 -14.19 0.37 3.75
C ILE A 48 -13.24 1.25 4.56
N TYR A 49 -12.69 0.75 5.68
CA TYR A 49 -11.77 1.53 6.53
C TYR A 49 -10.36 1.68 5.94
N CYS A 50 -10.00 0.83 4.98
CA CYS A 50 -8.70 0.83 4.30
C CYS A 50 -8.68 1.81 3.12
N LEU A 51 -9.84 2.18 2.61
CA LEU A 51 -9.96 3.10 1.47
C LEU A 51 -9.36 4.45 1.83
N ASP A 52 -8.53 4.98 0.92
CA ASP A 52 -7.92 6.29 1.05
C ASP A 52 -7.06 6.45 2.32
N LYS A 53 -6.29 5.40 2.65
CA LYS A 53 -5.39 5.37 3.81
C LYS A 53 -3.95 4.98 3.45
N ASN A 54 -3.03 5.42 4.32
CA ASN A 54 -1.64 5.00 4.34
C ASN A 54 -0.91 5.17 2.99
N TYR A 55 -0.90 6.39 2.45
CA TYR A 55 -0.32 6.74 1.16
C TYR A 55 1.22 6.75 1.16
N GLY A 56 1.87 6.91 2.31
CA GLY A 56 3.31 7.05 2.42
C GLY A 56 4.07 5.78 2.05
N GLY A 57 4.81 5.79 0.94
CA GLY A 57 5.57 4.62 0.49
C GLY A 57 6.71 4.19 1.45
N VAL A 58 7.45 5.14 2.02
CA VAL A 58 8.56 4.84 2.96
C VAL A 58 8.29 5.36 4.37
N LEU A 59 7.71 6.56 4.48
CA LEU A 59 7.49 7.22 5.76
C LEU A 59 5.99 7.36 6.01
N ILE A 60 5.49 6.68 7.03
CA ILE A 60 4.09 6.74 7.45
C ILE A 60 3.79 7.99 8.29
N ILE A 61 4.83 8.68 8.76
CA ILE A 61 4.67 9.92 9.54
C ILE A 61 3.84 10.96 8.79
N TRP A 62 3.92 11.00 7.46
CA TRP A 62 3.12 11.92 6.65
C TRP A 62 1.63 11.62 6.77
N ASP A 63 1.23 10.35 6.70
CA ASP A 63 -0.17 9.97 6.90
C ASP A 63 -0.69 10.31 8.28
N ARG A 64 0.17 10.24 9.31
CA ARG A 64 -0.18 10.64 10.67
C ARG A 64 -0.37 12.16 10.78
N LEU A 65 0.53 12.93 10.17
CA LEU A 65 0.48 14.39 10.19
C LEU A 65 -0.70 14.95 9.39
N PHE A 66 -1.06 14.30 8.29
CA PHE A 66 -2.12 14.76 7.39
C PHE A 66 -3.46 14.02 7.56
N GLY A 67 -3.57 13.11 8.53
CA GLY A 67 -4.84 12.49 8.92
C GLY A 67 -5.32 11.35 8.02
N THR A 68 -4.45 10.79 7.17
CA THR A 68 -4.74 9.65 6.29
C THR A 68 -4.27 8.32 6.86
N PHE A 69 -3.68 8.31 8.06
CA PHE A 69 -3.26 7.07 8.73
C PHE A 69 -4.46 6.23 9.19
N ALA A 70 -4.40 4.93 8.94
CA ALA A 70 -5.24 3.91 9.56
C ALA A 70 -4.43 2.68 9.99
N ALA A 71 -4.70 2.18 11.20
CA ALA A 71 -4.12 0.94 11.68
C ALA A 71 -4.94 -0.27 11.19
N GLU A 72 -4.27 -1.41 11.02
CA GLU A 72 -4.93 -2.69 10.72
C GLU A 72 -5.82 -3.11 11.90
N LYS A 73 -7.07 -3.50 11.61
CA LYS A 73 -8.01 -3.95 12.64
C LYS A 73 -7.84 -5.43 12.91
N LYS A 74 -7.55 -5.80 14.17
CA LYS A 74 -7.31 -7.20 14.56
C LYS A 74 -8.52 -8.14 14.41
N ASN A 75 -9.73 -7.58 14.35
CA ASN A 75 -10.98 -8.33 14.29
C ASN A 75 -11.59 -8.40 12.88
N GLU A 76 -10.88 -7.89 11.87
CA GLU A 76 -11.35 -7.83 10.49
C GLU A 76 -10.20 -8.27 9.57
N MET A 77 -10.42 -9.31 8.76
CA MET A 77 -9.41 -9.72 7.79
C MET A 77 -9.37 -8.72 6.63
N ILE A 78 -8.16 -8.41 6.14
CA ILE A 78 -7.98 -7.56 4.97
C ILE A 78 -8.42 -8.32 3.70
N VAL A 79 -9.27 -7.68 2.91
CA VAL A 79 -9.63 -8.14 1.56
C VAL A 79 -8.82 -7.33 0.55
N TYR A 80 -7.93 -7.96 -0.20
CA TYR A 80 -7.08 -7.28 -1.16
C TYR A 80 -7.75 -7.07 -2.51
N GLY A 81 -7.24 -6.10 -3.26
CA GLY A 81 -7.63 -5.84 -4.64
C GLY A 81 -8.54 -4.63 -4.77
N LEU A 82 -9.37 -4.62 -5.81
CA LEU A 82 -10.25 -3.51 -6.11
C LEU A 82 -11.58 -3.66 -5.35
N VAL A 83 -12.16 -2.54 -4.92
CA VAL A 83 -13.55 -2.49 -4.39
C VAL A 83 -14.54 -3.11 -5.39
N PHE A 84 -14.23 -2.99 -6.68
CA PHE A 84 -14.98 -3.58 -7.77
C PHE A 84 -14.08 -4.42 -8.66
N ASN A 85 -14.33 -5.73 -8.62
CA ASN A 85 -13.64 -6.67 -9.51
C ASN A 85 -13.96 -6.39 -10.97
N GLN A 86 -12.94 -6.52 -11.81
CA GLN A 86 -13.07 -6.34 -13.25
C GLN A 86 -13.70 -7.60 -13.87
N PRO A 87 -14.54 -7.44 -14.90
CA PRO A 87 -15.26 -8.57 -15.51
C PRO A 87 -14.38 -9.46 -16.39
N SER A 88 -13.07 -9.16 -16.50
CA SER A 88 -12.14 -9.86 -17.38
C SER A 88 -10.72 -9.84 -16.83
N PHE A 89 -9.94 -10.85 -17.19
CA PHE A 89 -8.49 -10.91 -16.97
C PHE A 89 -7.68 -10.58 -18.24
N ASN A 90 -8.35 -10.24 -19.35
CA ASN A 90 -7.67 -9.87 -20.59
C ASN A 90 -7.04 -8.47 -20.45
N LEU A 91 -5.71 -8.39 -20.53
CA LEU A 91 -4.95 -7.15 -20.32
C LEU A 91 -5.34 -6.02 -21.29
N LEU A 92 -5.53 -6.34 -22.57
CA LEU A 92 -5.93 -5.34 -23.56
C LEU A 92 -7.34 -4.83 -23.26
N HIS A 93 -8.27 -5.72 -22.91
CA HIS A 93 -9.62 -5.34 -22.51
C HIS A 93 -9.60 -4.39 -21.29
N LEU A 94 -8.83 -4.72 -20.25
CA LEU A 94 -8.69 -3.88 -19.05
C LEU A 94 -8.09 -2.50 -19.34
N GLN A 95 -7.21 -2.41 -20.34
CA GLN A 95 -6.54 -1.15 -20.70
C GLN A 95 -7.42 -0.22 -21.54
N VAL A 96 -8.25 -0.77 -22.42
CA VAL A 96 -9.00 0.02 -23.42
C VAL A 96 -10.48 0.18 -23.08
N ASN A 97 -11.09 -0.79 -22.40
CA ASN A 97 -12.49 -0.76 -22.03
C ASN A 97 -12.60 -0.38 -20.56
N LYS A 98 -12.80 0.92 -20.31
CA LYS A 98 -13.24 1.36 -18.98
C LYS A 98 -14.68 0.92 -18.82
N ASN A 99 -14.92 -0.01 -17.91
CA ASN A 99 -16.24 -0.16 -17.33
C ASN A 99 -16.48 1.09 -16.48
N GLU A 100 -17.19 2.07 -17.04
CA GLU A 100 -17.76 3.15 -16.25
C GLU A 100 -18.73 2.51 -15.25
N LYS A 101 -18.46 2.73 -13.96
CA LYS A 101 -19.43 2.52 -12.89
C LYS A 101 -19.98 3.86 -12.47
#